data_AF-A0A839JE88-F1
#
_entry.id   AF-A0A839JE88-F1
#
_cell.length_a   1.000
_cell.length_b   1.000
_cell.length_c   1.000
_cell.angle_alpha   90.00
_cell.angle_beta   90.00
_cell.angle_gamma   90.00
#
_symmetry.space_group_name_H-M   'P 1'
#
loop_
_entity.id
_entity.type
_entity.pdbx_description
1 polymer ?
#
loop_
_entity_poly.entity_id
_entity_poly.type
_entity_poly.pdbx_seq_one_letter_code
_entity_poly.pdbx_strand_id
1 'polypeptide(L)'
;MSDAAADLLLRMTGVFASEDGMGTSTGAAAKVADDAWPAMQQREPSIADAEACRIAQLSSAMAENHTATRLWRARSLARAVAVGWREGVAALIMSDAFTLLAQANDDYARGRTIDVMQPAPAARGVIEAVLTALPNDQDASEPPARTAPSLRSMRRMVEEKTGFLLLLEGAHAQARDAYARAAHWAEGRERDEIKVALGAALVDYLDPRDDDEAADARVRTKSLAGRATAADIADLSATATHNAAVMAEGGKALRPYEIL
;
A
#
# COMPACT_ATOMS: atom_id res chain seq x y z
N MET A 1 18.34 26.26 -16.34
CA MET A 1 17.21 25.84 -17.17
C MET A 1 16.28 25.06 -16.25
N SER A 2 14.99 25.37 -16.16
CA SER A 2 14.09 24.60 -15.28
C SER A 2 13.91 23.20 -15.86
N ASP A 3 13.89 22.20 -14.99
CA ASP A 3 13.65 20.82 -15.36
C ASP A 3 12.14 20.64 -15.52
N ALA A 4 11.66 20.70 -16.76
CA ALA A 4 10.24 20.62 -17.08
C ALA A 4 9.57 19.33 -16.56
N ALA A 5 10.32 18.24 -16.36
CA ALA A 5 9.79 17.01 -15.77
C ALA A 5 9.61 17.16 -14.25
N ALA A 6 10.59 17.76 -13.56
CA ALA A 6 10.50 18.06 -12.14
C ALA A 6 9.38 19.08 -11.83
N ASP A 7 9.24 20.12 -12.65
CA ASP A 7 8.18 21.14 -12.49
C ASP A 7 6.79 20.52 -12.67
N LEU A 8 6.62 19.63 -13.66
CA LEU A 8 5.38 18.88 -13.85
C LEU A 8 5.07 17.99 -12.65
N LEU A 9 6.05 17.23 -12.17
CA LEU A 9 5.89 16.35 -11.02
C LEU A 9 5.50 17.12 -9.76
N LEU A 10 6.14 18.27 -9.50
CA LEU A 10 5.82 19.13 -8.38
C LEU A 10 4.36 19.62 -8.44
N ARG A 11 3.94 20.10 -9.62
CA ARG A 11 2.54 20.54 -9.86
C ARG A 11 1.56 19.39 -9.66
N MET A 12 1.84 18.21 -10.21
CA MET A 12 0.97 17.04 -10.09
C MET A 12 0.85 16.55 -8.66
N THR A 13 1.95 16.56 -7.90
CA THR A 13 1.95 16.18 -6.48
C THR A 13 1.10 17.14 -5.66
N GLY A 14 1.21 18.46 -5.92
CA GLY A 14 0.41 19.47 -5.25
C GLY A 14 -1.10 19.33 -5.53
N VAL A 15 -1.48 19.09 -6.79
CA VAL A 15 -2.87 18.85 -7.18
C VAL A 15 -3.40 17.56 -6.55
N PHE A 16 -2.65 16.47 -6.64
CA PHE A 16 -3.06 15.17 -6.10
C PHE A 16 -3.27 15.23 -4.58
N ALA A 17 -2.35 15.86 -3.84
CA ALA A 17 -2.48 16.04 -2.39
C ALA A 17 -3.74 16.83 -1.99
N SER A 18 -4.20 17.76 -2.84
CA SER A 18 -5.44 18.49 -2.60
C SER A 18 -6.70 17.67 -2.85
N GLU A 19 -6.65 16.66 -3.74
CA GLU A 19 -7.78 15.76 -4.01
C GLU A 19 -7.97 14.71 -2.91
N ASP A 20 -6.88 14.22 -2.32
CA ASP A 20 -6.89 13.17 -1.28
C ASP A 20 -7.62 13.61 0.00
N GLY A 21 -7.67 14.92 0.29
CA GLY A 21 -8.34 15.47 1.47
C GLY A 21 -9.83 15.79 1.32
N MET A 22 -10.43 15.68 0.12
CA MET A 22 -11.72 16.33 -0.20
C MET A 22 -12.91 15.37 -0.36
N GLY A 23 -12.72 14.05 -0.25
CA GLY A 23 -13.81 13.06 -0.27
C GLY A 23 -14.47 12.80 -1.65
N THR A 24 -14.18 13.63 -2.66
CA THR A 24 -14.51 13.37 -4.08
C THR A 24 -13.35 13.80 -4.96
N SER A 25 -12.66 12.84 -5.59
CA SER A 25 -11.58 13.14 -6.54
C SER A 25 -12.14 13.50 -7.91
N THR A 26 -11.55 14.52 -8.54
CA THR A 26 -11.98 15.00 -9.86
C THR A 26 -11.11 14.47 -11.00
N GLY A 27 -10.06 13.70 -10.68
CA GLY A 27 -9.06 13.30 -11.67
C GLY A 27 -8.20 14.48 -12.13
N ALA A 28 -8.05 15.53 -11.32
CA ALA A 28 -7.39 16.77 -11.73
C ALA A 28 -5.92 16.56 -12.06
N ALA A 29 -5.20 15.73 -11.28
CA ALA A 29 -3.82 15.40 -11.61
C ALA A 29 -3.72 14.61 -12.92
N ALA A 30 -4.67 13.71 -13.20
CA ALA A 30 -4.75 13.00 -14.48
C ALA A 30 -4.97 13.96 -15.67
N LYS A 31 -5.81 14.99 -15.50
CA LYS A 31 -6.02 16.03 -16.52
C LYS A 31 -4.74 16.84 -16.79
N VAL A 32 -4.02 17.24 -15.74
CA VAL A 32 -2.72 17.92 -15.87
C VAL A 32 -1.73 17.06 -16.65
N ALA A 33 -1.74 15.75 -16.41
CA ALA A 33 -0.88 14.82 -17.14
C ALA A 33 -1.28 14.65 -18.61
N ASP A 34 -2.57 14.60 -18.93
CA ASP A 34 -3.05 14.52 -20.32
C ASP A 34 -2.63 15.75 -21.13
N ASP A 35 -2.75 16.95 -20.54
CA ASP A 35 -2.28 18.20 -21.18
C ASP A 35 -0.76 18.19 -21.42
N ALA A 36 0.01 17.58 -20.51
CA ALA A 36 1.46 17.48 -20.60
C ALA A 36 1.96 16.31 -21.45
N TRP A 37 1.09 15.35 -21.78
CA TRP A 37 1.48 14.09 -22.43
C TRP A 37 2.22 14.27 -23.76
N PRO A 38 1.77 15.15 -24.70
CA PRO A 38 2.50 15.39 -25.95
C PRO A 38 3.95 15.86 -25.71
N ALA A 39 4.17 16.72 -24.71
CA ALA A 39 5.50 17.19 -24.35
C ALA A 39 6.34 16.09 -23.67
N MET A 40 5.72 15.26 -22.83
CA MET A 40 6.39 14.09 -22.24
C MET A 40 6.90 13.13 -23.32
N GLN A 41 6.14 12.92 -24.39
CA GLN A 41 6.52 12.00 -25.48
C GLN A 41 7.73 12.48 -26.30
N GLN A 42 7.99 13.79 -26.32
CA GLN A 42 9.07 14.38 -27.12
C GLN A 42 10.40 14.50 -26.37
N ARG A 43 10.42 14.32 -25.04
CA ARG A 43 11.63 14.39 -24.21
C ARG A 43 12.16 13.01 -23.85
N GLU A 44 13.44 12.97 -23.47
CA GLU A 44 14.07 11.77 -22.94
C GLU A 44 13.30 11.25 -21.70
N PRO A 45 13.08 9.94 -21.56
CA PRO A 45 12.43 9.39 -20.37
C PRO A 45 13.18 9.77 -19.08
N SER A 46 12.42 10.16 -18.06
CA SER A 46 12.94 10.48 -16.73
C SER A 46 12.14 9.79 -15.64
N ILE A 47 12.74 9.62 -14.46
CA ILE A 47 12.06 9.10 -13.27
C ILE A 47 10.88 10.02 -12.91
N ALA A 48 11.05 11.34 -13.04
CA ALA A 48 9.99 12.31 -12.77
C ALA A 48 8.75 12.10 -13.66
N ASP A 49 8.94 11.77 -14.94
CA ASP A 49 7.84 11.46 -15.84
C ASP A 49 7.16 10.12 -15.52
N ALA A 50 7.94 9.13 -15.08
CA ALA A 50 7.39 7.84 -14.65
C ALA A 50 6.48 8.01 -13.42
N GLU A 51 6.92 8.80 -12.43
CA GLU A 51 6.13 9.15 -11.25
C GLU A 51 4.93 10.03 -11.59
N ALA A 52 5.08 11.01 -12.48
CA ALA A 52 3.95 11.82 -12.97
C ALA A 52 2.86 10.91 -13.58
N CYS A 53 3.22 9.96 -14.45
CA CYS A 53 2.26 8.98 -14.96
C CYS A 53 1.63 8.12 -13.86
N ARG A 54 2.36 7.77 -12.79
CA ARG A 54 1.81 7.00 -11.66
C ARG A 54 0.82 7.82 -10.85
N ILE A 55 1.10 9.10 -10.60
CA ILE A 55 0.15 10.02 -9.97
C ILE A 55 -1.11 10.18 -10.82
N ALA A 56 -0.98 10.29 -12.15
CA ALA A 56 -2.13 10.32 -13.05
C ALA A 56 -2.96 9.03 -12.98
N GLN A 57 -2.32 7.86 -12.87
CA GLN A 57 -3.00 6.59 -12.64
C GLN A 57 -3.79 6.62 -11.33
N LEU A 58 -3.17 7.04 -10.22
CA LEU A 58 -3.83 7.08 -8.92
C LEU A 58 -5.01 8.05 -8.91
N SER A 59 -4.82 9.26 -9.45
CA SER A 59 -5.88 10.27 -9.60
C SER A 59 -7.03 9.75 -10.46
N SER A 60 -6.74 9.02 -11.55
CA SER A 60 -7.76 8.37 -12.38
C SER A 60 -8.52 7.27 -11.63
N ALA A 61 -7.83 6.50 -10.77
CA ALA A 61 -8.44 5.44 -9.97
C ALA A 61 -9.38 6.02 -8.91
N MET A 62 -8.98 7.11 -8.24
CA MET A 62 -9.82 7.82 -7.28
C MET A 62 -11.04 8.46 -7.92
N ALA A 63 -10.95 8.86 -9.20
CA ALA A 63 -12.07 9.36 -10.00
C ALA A 63 -12.88 8.23 -10.68
N GLU A 64 -12.64 6.97 -10.32
CA GLU A 64 -13.31 5.78 -10.86
C GLU A 64 -13.21 5.62 -12.40
N ASN A 65 -12.24 6.28 -13.03
CA ASN A 65 -12.03 6.21 -14.48
C ASN A 65 -11.10 5.03 -14.83
N HIS A 66 -11.66 3.82 -14.81
CA HIS A 66 -10.89 2.58 -15.00
C HIS A 66 -10.12 2.51 -16.34
N THR A 67 -10.65 3.09 -17.41
CA THR A 67 -9.97 3.15 -18.72
C THR A 67 -8.73 4.04 -18.64
N ALA A 68 -8.86 5.25 -18.08
CA ALA A 68 -7.72 6.15 -17.88
C ALA A 68 -6.69 5.55 -16.91
N THR A 69 -7.14 4.89 -15.83
CA THR A 69 -6.25 4.18 -14.89
C THR A 69 -5.38 3.16 -15.61
N ARG A 70 -5.94 2.33 -16.49
CA ARG A 70 -5.18 1.34 -17.26
C ARG A 70 -4.19 1.98 -18.23
N LEU A 71 -4.60 3.05 -18.91
CA LEU A 71 -3.72 3.79 -19.82
C LEU A 71 -2.54 4.42 -19.08
N TRP A 72 -2.80 5.12 -17.98
CA TRP A 72 -1.76 5.76 -17.18
C TRP A 72 -0.84 4.76 -16.48
N ARG A 73 -1.37 3.62 -16.03
CA ARG A 73 -0.56 2.49 -15.55
C ARG A 73 0.43 2.03 -16.62
N ALA A 74 -0.03 1.80 -17.85
CA ALA A 74 0.85 1.37 -18.95
C ALA A 74 1.93 2.41 -19.28
N ARG A 75 1.56 3.70 -19.30
CA ARG A 75 2.50 4.81 -19.52
C ARG A 75 3.55 4.89 -18.40
N SER A 76 3.14 4.72 -17.13
CA SER A 76 4.03 4.73 -15.98
C SER A 76 5.00 3.54 -16.03
N LEU A 77 4.50 2.33 -16.30
CA LEU A 77 5.33 1.13 -16.40
C LEU A 77 6.38 1.24 -17.50
N ALA A 78 5.96 1.66 -18.71
CA ALA A 78 6.88 1.81 -19.83
C ALA A 78 8.01 2.80 -19.53
N ARG A 79 7.70 3.92 -18.87
CA ARG A 79 8.70 4.92 -18.48
C ARG A 79 9.59 4.44 -17.35
N ALA A 80 9.02 3.82 -16.30
CA ALA A 80 9.79 3.28 -15.19
C ALA A 80 10.81 2.23 -15.66
N VAL A 81 10.41 1.35 -16.59
CA VAL A 81 11.32 0.38 -17.23
C VAL A 81 12.40 1.09 -18.04
N ALA A 82 12.04 2.09 -18.85
CA ALA A 82 13.00 2.81 -19.71
C ALA A 82 14.12 3.51 -18.93
N VAL A 83 13.85 3.94 -17.70
CA VAL A 83 14.83 4.63 -16.84
C VAL A 83 15.40 3.73 -15.73
N GLY A 84 15.05 2.44 -15.71
CA GLY A 84 15.53 1.49 -14.72
C GLY A 84 15.01 1.73 -13.29
N TRP A 85 13.87 2.41 -13.12
CA TRP A 85 13.29 2.69 -11.80
C TRP A 85 12.54 1.47 -11.24
N ARG A 86 13.28 0.62 -10.52
CA ARG A 86 12.80 -0.69 -10.04
C ARG A 86 11.69 -0.56 -9.01
N GLU A 87 11.76 0.41 -8.12
CA GLU A 87 10.75 0.65 -7.08
C GLU A 87 9.41 1.09 -7.69
N GLY A 88 9.46 1.90 -8.76
CA GLY A 88 8.28 2.27 -9.53
C GLY A 88 7.63 1.06 -10.22
N VAL A 89 8.44 0.22 -10.87
CA VAL A 89 7.97 -1.04 -11.48
C VAL A 89 7.35 -1.96 -10.42
N ALA A 90 8.01 -2.13 -9.28
CA ALA A 90 7.53 -2.94 -8.16
C ALA A 90 6.19 -2.43 -7.63
N ALA A 91 6.04 -1.12 -7.40
CA ALA A 91 4.78 -0.51 -6.94
C ALA A 91 3.63 -0.72 -7.94
N LEU A 92 3.91 -0.60 -9.23
CA LEU A 92 2.93 -0.87 -10.27
C LEU A 92 2.52 -2.35 -10.23
N ILE A 93 3.46 -3.30 -10.26
CA ILE A 93 3.14 -4.74 -10.23
C ILE A 93 2.38 -5.13 -8.95
N MET A 94 2.73 -4.56 -7.79
CA MET A 94 2.03 -4.82 -6.52
C MET A 94 0.52 -4.56 -6.60
N SER A 95 0.06 -3.61 -7.42
CA SER A 95 -1.39 -3.39 -7.58
C SER A 95 -2.12 -4.47 -8.38
N ASP A 96 -1.41 -5.33 -9.10
CA ASP A 96 -2.01 -6.56 -9.65
C ASP A 96 -2.32 -7.56 -8.53
N ALA A 97 -1.49 -7.65 -7.48
CA ALA A 97 -1.77 -8.49 -6.31
C ALA A 97 -3.06 -8.06 -5.61
N PHE A 98 -3.26 -6.75 -5.42
CA PHE A 98 -4.51 -6.22 -4.84
C PHE A 98 -5.71 -6.48 -5.75
N THR A 99 -5.55 -6.35 -7.07
CA THR A 99 -6.62 -6.66 -8.04
C THR A 99 -7.03 -8.13 -7.96
N LEU A 100 -6.06 -9.05 -7.90
CA LEU A 100 -6.32 -10.48 -7.78
C LEU A 100 -7.00 -10.83 -6.45
N LEU A 101 -6.56 -10.22 -5.35
CA LEU A 101 -7.20 -10.40 -4.06
C LEU A 101 -8.64 -9.84 -4.08
N ALA A 102 -8.87 -8.70 -4.73
CA ALA A 102 -10.20 -8.06 -4.85
C ALA A 102 -11.15 -8.94 -5.66
N GLN A 103 -10.67 -9.55 -6.75
CA GLN A 103 -11.43 -10.51 -7.53
C GLN A 103 -11.80 -11.75 -6.73
N ALA A 104 -10.86 -12.31 -5.96
CA ALA A 104 -11.12 -13.49 -5.12
C ALA A 104 -12.14 -13.23 -3.99
N ASN A 105 -12.40 -11.96 -3.68
CA ASN A 105 -13.21 -11.54 -2.54
C ASN A 105 -14.38 -10.62 -2.93
N ASP A 106 -14.87 -10.71 -4.17
CA ASP A 106 -15.88 -9.83 -4.79
C ASP A 106 -15.83 -8.38 -4.27
N ASP A 107 -14.68 -7.73 -4.49
CA ASP A 107 -14.41 -6.35 -4.07
C ASP A 107 -14.34 -6.20 -2.54
N TYR A 108 -13.28 -6.79 -1.93
CA TYR A 108 -13.05 -6.74 -0.46
C TYR A 108 -12.99 -5.32 0.10
N ALA A 109 -12.72 -4.31 -0.73
CA ALA A 109 -12.67 -2.91 -0.33
C ALA A 109 -14.01 -2.43 0.26
N ARG A 110 -15.10 -3.17 0.04
CA ARG A 110 -16.41 -3.00 0.67
C ARG A 110 -16.47 -3.38 2.16
N GLY A 111 -15.32 -3.59 2.80
CA GLY A 111 -15.23 -3.80 4.25
C GLY A 111 -15.44 -5.25 4.68
N ARG A 112 -15.02 -6.23 3.86
CA ARG A 112 -15.03 -7.63 4.29
C ARG A 112 -14.09 -7.82 5.48
N THR A 113 -14.50 -8.71 6.38
CA THR A 113 -13.74 -9.10 7.57
C THR A 113 -12.96 -10.39 7.31
N ILE A 114 -11.88 -10.60 8.07
CA ILE A 114 -10.93 -11.70 7.87
C ILE A 114 -11.59 -13.07 7.87
N ASP A 115 -12.62 -13.27 8.70
CA ASP A 115 -13.38 -14.51 8.82
C ASP A 115 -14.18 -14.91 7.57
N VAL A 116 -14.46 -13.97 6.66
CA VAL A 116 -15.17 -14.23 5.40
C VAL A 116 -14.29 -14.06 4.16
N MET A 117 -13.08 -13.55 4.33
CA MET A 117 -12.14 -13.38 3.22
C MET A 117 -11.59 -14.73 2.77
N GLN A 118 -11.43 -14.86 1.45
CA GLN A 118 -10.85 -16.02 0.78
C GLN A 118 -9.37 -15.76 0.50
N PRO A 119 -8.50 -16.77 0.68
CA PRO A 119 -7.12 -16.73 0.20
C PRO A 119 -7.03 -16.42 -1.30
N ALA A 120 -5.95 -15.74 -1.69
CA ALA A 120 -5.64 -15.48 -3.09
C ALA A 120 -4.18 -15.89 -3.42
N PRO A 121 -3.91 -17.19 -3.64
CA PRO A 121 -2.54 -17.67 -3.90
C PRO A 121 -1.85 -16.98 -5.08
N ALA A 122 -2.61 -16.58 -6.11
CA ALA A 122 -2.09 -15.82 -7.24
C ALA A 122 -1.59 -14.42 -6.82
N ALA A 123 -2.26 -13.77 -5.88
CA ALA A 123 -1.80 -12.49 -5.33
C ALA A 123 -0.46 -12.67 -4.60
N ARG A 124 -0.29 -13.77 -3.83
CA ARG A 124 0.98 -14.09 -3.16
C ARG A 124 2.10 -14.32 -4.17
N GLY A 125 1.84 -15.06 -5.25
CA GLY A 125 2.81 -15.26 -6.32
C GLY A 125 3.30 -13.95 -6.97
N VAL A 126 2.42 -12.95 -7.11
CA VAL A 126 2.82 -11.60 -7.58
C VAL A 126 3.74 -10.92 -6.56
N ILE A 127 3.42 -10.97 -5.27
CA ILE A 127 4.22 -10.36 -4.21
C ILE A 127 5.62 -10.99 -4.14
N GLU A 128 5.73 -12.32 -4.24
CA GLU A 128 7.00 -13.05 -4.26
C GLU A 128 7.87 -12.65 -5.46
N ALA A 129 7.26 -12.48 -6.63
CA ALA A 129 7.96 -12.00 -7.83
C ALA A 129 8.49 -10.56 -7.62
N VAL A 130 7.71 -9.68 -7.00
CA VAL A 130 8.15 -8.32 -6.66
C VAL A 130 9.32 -8.36 -5.66
N LEU A 131 9.23 -9.15 -4.59
CA LEU A 131 10.28 -9.27 -3.59
C LEU A 131 11.62 -9.68 -4.22
N THR A 132 11.57 -10.65 -5.14
CA THR A 132 12.75 -11.16 -5.84
C THR A 132 13.38 -10.12 -6.78
N ALA A 133 12.57 -9.21 -7.32
CA ALA A 133 13.03 -8.16 -8.23
C ALA A 133 13.53 -6.89 -7.53
N LEU A 134 13.24 -6.71 -6.23
CA LEU A 134 13.67 -5.53 -5.49
C LEU A 134 15.20 -5.54 -5.27
N PRO A 135 15.88 -4.40 -5.47
CA PRO A 135 17.32 -4.29 -5.25
C PRO A 135 17.70 -4.45 -3.77
N ASN A 136 18.94 -4.85 -3.50
CA ASN A 136 19.49 -4.84 -2.13
C ASN A 136 19.61 -3.41 -1.61
N ASP A 137 19.72 -3.24 -0.29
CA ASP A 137 19.69 -1.91 0.34
C ASP A 137 20.82 -0.98 -0.09
N GLN A 138 21.96 -1.57 -0.49
CA GLN A 138 23.13 -0.84 -0.98
C GLN A 138 22.88 -0.15 -2.34
N ASP A 139 21.84 -0.57 -3.06
CA ASP A 139 21.47 -0.05 -4.37
C ASP A 139 20.24 0.89 -4.28
N ALA A 140 19.88 1.37 -3.09
CA ALA A 140 18.69 2.19 -2.88
C ALA A 140 18.81 3.54 -3.62
N SER A 141 17.82 3.83 -4.47
CA SER A 141 17.70 5.13 -5.10
C SER A 141 16.92 6.11 -4.21
N GLU A 142 17.27 7.40 -4.25
CA GLU A 142 16.45 8.43 -3.62
C GLU A 142 15.13 8.57 -4.40
N PRO A 143 13.96 8.57 -3.72
CA PRO A 143 12.68 8.69 -4.40
C PRO A 143 12.53 10.08 -5.04
N PRO A 144 11.98 10.18 -6.27
CA PRO A 144 11.86 11.44 -7.02
C PRO A 144 10.87 12.44 -6.40
N ALA A 145 9.98 11.98 -5.52
CA ALA A 145 9.02 12.78 -4.79
C ALA A 145 8.63 12.08 -3.48
N ARG A 146 8.05 12.83 -2.54
CA ARG A 146 7.55 12.28 -1.26
C ARG A 146 6.51 11.16 -1.45
N THR A 147 5.72 11.23 -2.51
CA THR A 147 4.68 10.25 -2.85
C THR A 147 5.24 9.01 -3.54
N ALA A 148 6.48 9.07 -4.02
CA ALA A 148 7.07 8.03 -4.84
C ALA A 148 7.50 6.84 -3.96
N PRO A 149 7.34 5.61 -4.47
CA PRO A 149 7.80 4.42 -3.75
C PRO A 149 9.32 4.47 -3.57
N SER A 150 9.76 4.37 -2.32
CA SER A 150 11.16 4.12 -1.95
C SER A 150 11.40 2.62 -1.74
N LEU A 151 12.65 2.17 -1.84
CA LEU A 151 13.00 0.77 -1.58
C LEU A 151 12.53 0.31 -0.19
N ARG A 152 12.78 1.12 0.83
CA ARG A 152 12.34 0.87 2.21
C ARG A 152 10.82 0.72 2.30
N SER A 153 10.07 1.61 1.65
CA SER A 153 8.59 1.51 1.63
C SER A 153 8.09 0.28 0.89
N MET A 154 8.76 -0.11 -0.21
CA MET A 154 8.38 -1.28 -1.00
C MET A 154 8.67 -2.57 -0.24
N ARG A 155 9.84 -2.70 0.40
CA ARG A 155 10.17 -3.86 1.24
C ARG A 155 9.19 -4.03 2.39
N ARG A 156 8.88 -2.94 3.11
CA ARG A 156 7.83 -2.94 4.14
C ARG A 156 6.50 -3.44 3.57
N MET A 157 6.05 -2.84 2.47
CA MET A 157 4.75 -3.17 1.87
C MET A 157 4.68 -4.63 1.43
N VAL A 158 5.71 -5.13 0.76
CA VAL A 158 5.79 -6.52 0.30
C VAL A 158 5.69 -7.50 1.47
N GLU A 159 6.46 -7.28 2.54
CA GLU A 159 6.46 -8.15 3.71
C GLU A 159 5.15 -8.05 4.50
N GLU A 160 4.61 -6.84 4.68
CA GLU A 160 3.30 -6.60 5.30
C GLU A 160 2.18 -7.35 4.55
N LYS A 161 2.13 -7.22 3.22
CA LYS A 161 1.12 -7.90 2.41
C LYS A 161 1.35 -9.41 2.35
N THR A 162 2.59 -9.86 2.40
CA THR A 162 2.93 -11.29 2.54
C THR A 162 2.33 -11.82 3.85
N GLY A 163 2.54 -11.13 4.97
CA GLY A 163 1.97 -11.49 6.26
C GLY A 163 0.45 -11.59 6.22
N PHE A 164 -0.21 -10.62 5.62
CA PHE A 164 -1.66 -10.62 5.46
C PHE A 164 -2.19 -11.77 4.60
N LEU A 165 -1.59 -12.03 3.44
CA LEU A 165 -2.04 -13.15 2.59
C LEU A 165 -1.80 -14.50 3.26
N LEU A 166 -0.69 -14.66 3.99
CA LEU A 166 -0.42 -15.87 4.78
C LEU A 166 -1.41 -16.02 5.94
N LEU A 167 -1.83 -14.92 6.57
CA LEU A 167 -2.89 -14.93 7.57
C LEU A 167 -4.20 -15.46 6.98
N LEU A 168 -4.61 -14.99 5.79
CA LEU A 168 -5.80 -15.50 5.11
C LEU A 168 -5.67 -16.99 4.76
N GLU A 169 -4.47 -17.45 4.39
CA GLU A 169 -4.17 -18.86 4.12
C GLU A 169 -4.12 -19.74 5.40
N GLY A 170 -4.21 -19.15 6.60
CA GLY A 170 -4.05 -19.87 7.88
C GLY A 170 -2.60 -20.25 8.20
N ALA A 171 -1.63 -19.70 7.45
CA ALA A 171 -0.20 -19.95 7.62
C ALA A 171 0.40 -19.01 8.69
N HIS A 172 -0.16 -19.04 9.90
CA HIS A 172 0.07 -18.04 10.95
C HIS A 172 1.54 -17.89 11.38
N ALA A 173 2.29 -18.99 11.49
CA ALA A 173 3.73 -18.92 11.81
C ALA A 173 4.51 -18.11 10.76
N GLN A 174 4.25 -18.35 9.48
CA GLN A 174 4.89 -17.62 8.38
C GLN A 174 4.41 -16.17 8.31
N ALA A 175 3.14 -15.92 8.64
CA ALA A 175 2.59 -14.58 8.75
C ALA A 175 3.31 -13.75 9.82
N ARG A 176 3.58 -14.34 11.00
CA ARG A 176 4.40 -13.69 12.05
C ARG A 176 5.78 -13.31 11.56
N ASP A 177 6.47 -14.24 10.89
CA ASP A 177 7.80 -13.99 10.35
C ASP A 177 7.79 -12.84 9.33
N ALA A 178 6.78 -12.78 8.47
CA ALA A 178 6.61 -11.71 7.49
C ALA A 178 6.35 -10.35 8.16
N TYR A 179 5.45 -10.27 9.15
CA TYR A 179 5.23 -9.03 9.90
C TYR A 179 6.48 -8.60 10.71
N ALA A 180 7.25 -9.54 11.24
CA ALA A 180 8.53 -9.23 11.90
C ALA A 180 9.54 -8.59 10.93
N ARG A 181 9.64 -9.11 9.69
CA ARG A 181 10.45 -8.50 8.63
C ARG A 181 9.89 -7.14 8.20
N ALA A 182 8.58 -6.99 8.10
CA ALA A 182 7.94 -5.71 7.78
C ALA A 182 8.24 -4.64 8.85
N ALA A 183 8.30 -5.03 10.12
CA ALA A 183 8.55 -4.12 11.25
C ALA A 183 9.94 -3.48 11.16
N HIS A 184 10.96 -4.25 10.77
CA HIS A 184 12.30 -3.73 10.51
C HIS A 184 12.31 -2.58 9.48
N TRP A 185 11.49 -2.70 8.43
CA TRP A 185 11.36 -1.68 7.38
C TRP A 185 10.45 -0.50 7.75
N ALA A 186 9.70 -0.62 8.86
CA ALA A 186 8.77 0.39 9.34
C ALA A 186 9.44 1.41 10.29
N GLU A 187 10.56 1.05 10.95
CA GLU A 187 11.23 1.90 11.94
C GLU A 187 11.43 3.36 11.47
N GLY A 188 11.11 4.31 12.35
CA GLY A 188 11.20 5.74 12.12
C GLY A 188 10.01 6.34 11.37
N ARG A 189 8.99 5.53 11.02
CA ARG A 189 7.74 5.98 10.39
C ARG A 189 6.55 5.51 11.21
N GLU A 190 6.08 6.37 12.11
CA GLU A 190 5.05 6.05 13.11
C GLU A 190 3.81 5.35 12.52
N ARG A 191 3.27 5.85 11.40
CA ARG A 191 2.14 5.20 10.72
C ARG A 191 2.43 3.76 10.32
N ASP A 192 3.61 3.50 9.76
CA ASP A 192 3.99 2.18 9.29
C ASP A 192 4.20 1.22 10.46
N GLU A 193 4.84 1.69 11.53
CA GLU A 193 5.07 0.90 12.74
C GLU A 193 3.75 0.46 13.37
N ILE A 194 2.80 1.40 13.49
CA ILE A 194 1.46 1.10 14.01
C ILE A 194 0.76 0.09 13.10
N LYS A 195 0.75 0.31 11.79
CA LYS A 195 0.08 -0.58 10.82
C LYS A 195 0.61 -2.01 10.88
N VAL A 196 1.93 -2.18 10.85
CA VAL A 196 2.57 -3.50 10.92
C VAL A 196 2.31 -4.18 12.26
N ALA A 197 2.41 -3.45 13.37
CA ALA A 197 2.14 -3.99 14.70
C ALA A 197 0.68 -4.42 14.88
N LEU A 198 -0.26 -3.70 14.26
CA LEU A 198 -1.68 -4.04 14.22
C LEU A 198 -1.92 -5.33 13.41
N GLY A 199 -1.25 -5.48 12.26
CA GLY A 199 -1.27 -6.73 11.48
C GLY A 199 -0.75 -7.93 12.27
N ALA A 200 0.39 -7.79 12.95
CA ALA A 200 0.94 -8.83 13.81
C ALA A 200 -0.02 -9.21 14.96
N ALA A 201 -0.68 -8.22 15.58
CA ALA A 201 -1.66 -8.47 16.64
C ALA A 201 -2.89 -9.28 16.16
N LEU A 202 -3.28 -9.16 14.88
CA LEU A 202 -4.33 -10.02 14.32
C LEU A 202 -3.90 -11.48 14.28
N VAL A 203 -2.66 -11.74 13.89
CA VAL A 203 -2.11 -13.11 13.85
C VAL A 203 -2.08 -13.71 15.25
N ASP A 204 -1.53 -12.97 16.22
CA ASP A 204 -1.45 -13.41 17.62
C ASP A 204 -2.83 -13.66 18.24
N TYR A 205 -3.85 -12.88 17.83
CA TYR A 205 -5.23 -13.08 18.31
C TYR A 205 -5.94 -14.28 17.66
N LEU A 206 -5.75 -14.49 16.36
CA LEU A 206 -6.43 -15.56 15.62
C LEU A 206 -5.79 -16.94 15.81
N ASP A 207 -4.50 -16.98 16.16
CA ASP A 207 -3.69 -18.19 16.36
C ASP A 207 -2.84 -18.13 17.63
N PRO A 208 -3.42 -17.86 18.81
CA PRO A 208 -2.63 -17.69 20.02
C PRO A 208 -1.88 -18.98 20.38
N ARG A 209 -0.63 -18.87 20.84
CA ARG A 209 0.15 -20.01 21.37
C ARG A 209 -0.33 -20.43 22.75
N ASP A 210 -0.91 -19.50 23.50
CA ASP A 210 -1.54 -19.69 24.81
C ASP A 210 -2.66 -18.65 25.02
N ASP A 211 -3.50 -18.86 26.04
CA ASP A 211 -4.64 -17.97 26.32
C ASP A 211 -4.21 -16.53 26.66
N ASP A 212 -3.00 -16.37 27.20
CA ASP A 212 -2.44 -15.07 27.55
C ASP A 212 -2.09 -14.26 26.30
N GLU A 213 -1.58 -14.89 25.23
CA GLU A 213 -1.25 -14.21 23.97
C GLU A 213 -2.48 -13.60 23.29
N ALA A 214 -3.64 -14.27 23.34
CA ALA A 214 -4.88 -13.71 22.82
C ALA A 214 -5.36 -12.51 23.64
N ALA A 215 -5.16 -12.53 24.97
CA ALA A 215 -5.47 -11.41 25.85
C ALA A 215 -4.50 -10.24 25.62
N ASP A 216 -3.22 -10.53 25.42
CA ASP A 216 -2.19 -9.55 25.10
C ASP A 216 -2.44 -8.88 23.75
N ALA A 217 -2.82 -9.64 22.72
CA ALA A 217 -3.15 -9.10 21.41
C ALA A 217 -4.33 -8.12 21.46
N ARG A 218 -5.34 -8.39 22.30
CA ARG A 218 -6.46 -7.47 22.58
C ARG A 218 -5.97 -6.15 23.18
N VAL A 219 -5.17 -6.23 24.26
CA VAL A 219 -4.63 -5.06 24.96
C VAL A 219 -3.73 -4.24 24.02
N ARG A 220 -2.88 -4.93 23.25
CA ARG A 220 -1.97 -4.33 22.27
C ARG A 220 -2.73 -3.59 21.17
N THR A 221 -3.77 -4.20 20.60
CA THR A 221 -4.61 -3.57 19.57
C THR A 221 -5.28 -2.30 20.09
N LYS A 222 -5.81 -2.33 21.33
CA LYS A 222 -6.40 -1.13 21.98
C LYS A 222 -5.35 -0.02 22.21
N SER A 223 -4.15 -0.39 22.66
CA SER A 223 -3.05 0.56 22.86
C SER A 223 -2.62 1.20 21.52
N LEU A 224 -2.49 0.41 20.46
CA LEU A 224 -2.17 0.87 19.11
C LEU A 224 -3.25 1.77 18.52
N ALA A 225 -4.53 1.52 18.80
CA ALA A 225 -5.61 2.44 18.44
C ALA A 225 -5.42 3.82 19.10
N GLY A 226 -5.07 3.86 20.39
CA GLY A 226 -4.75 5.10 21.11
C GLY A 226 -3.54 5.84 20.51
N ARG A 227 -2.49 5.11 20.14
CA ARG A 227 -1.32 5.67 19.45
C ARG A 227 -1.70 6.26 18.09
N ALA A 228 -2.51 5.56 17.29
CA ALA A 228 -2.98 6.04 16.00
C ALA A 228 -3.80 7.33 16.13
N THR A 229 -4.66 7.43 17.16
CA THR A 229 -5.39 8.67 17.46
C THR A 229 -4.45 9.81 17.82
N ALA A 230 -3.45 9.57 18.67
CA ALA A 230 -2.49 10.60 19.08
C ALA A 230 -1.64 11.12 17.90
N ALA A 231 -1.40 10.27 16.90
CA ALA A 231 -0.67 10.60 15.67
C ALA A 231 -1.56 11.16 14.54
N ASP A 232 -2.86 11.39 14.79
CA ASP A 232 -3.85 11.86 13.81
C ASP A 232 -4.00 10.93 12.58
N ILE A 233 -3.91 9.62 12.81
CA ILE A 233 -4.03 8.58 11.78
C ILE A 233 -5.44 7.96 11.84
N ALA A 234 -6.41 8.69 11.29
CA ALA A 234 -7.83 8.40 11.45
C ALA A 234 -8.25 7.00 10.97
N ASP A 235 -7.74 6.53 9.84
CA ASP A 235 -8.07 5.24 9.24
C ASP A 235 -7.62 4.05 10.10
N LEU A 236 -6.37 4.07 10.59
CA LEU A 236 -5.85 3.03 11.50
C LEU A 236 -6.53 3.09 12.85
N SER A 237 -6.78 4.29 13.39
CA SER A 237 -7.48 4.46 14.67
C SER A 237 -8.89 3.87 14.62
N ALA A 238 -9.66 4.19 13.59
CA ALA A 238 -11.02 3.68 13.43
C ALA A 238 -11.04 2.15 13.29
N THR A 239 -10.14 1.60 12.47
CA THR A 239 -10.06 0.15 12.25
C THR A 239 -9.56 -0.60 13.48
N ALA A 240 -8.55 -0.09 14.18
CA ALA A 240 -8.02 -0.69 15.39
C ALA A 240 -9.03 -0.64 16.55
N THR A 241 -9.82 0.44 16.64
CA THR A 241 -10.91 0.55 17.62
C THR A 241 -11.98 -0.50 17.35
N HIS A 242 -12.42 -0.66 16.09
CA HIS A 242 -13.36 -1.72 15.69
C HIS A 242 -12.83 -3.10 16.07
N ASN A 243 -11.60 -3.42 15.66
CA ASN A 243 -10.99 -4.72 15.95
C ASN A 243 -10.84 -4.98 17.45
N ALA A 244 -10.41 -3.98 18.23
CA ALA A 244 -10.29 -4.12 19.68
C ALA A 244 -11.65 -4.45 20.35
N ALA A 245 -12.76 -3.86 19.87
CA ALA A 245 -14.10 -4.18 20.35
C ALA A 245 -14.50 -5.62 20.00
N VAL A 246 -14.33 -6.02 18.74
CA VAL A 246 -14.62 -7.40 18.29
C VAL A 246 -13.78 -8.43 19.06
N MET A 247 -12.49 -8.16 19.26
CA MET A 247 -11.60 -9.06 19.98
C MET A 247 -11.99 -9.19 21.46
N ALA A 248 -12.45 -8.10 22.09
CA ALA A 248 -12.91 -8.09 23.48
C ALA A 248 -14.14 -8.98 23.69
N GLU A 249 -14.99 -9.09 22.66
CA GLU A 249 -16.16 -9.98 22.63
C GLU A 249 -15.81 -11.42 22.21
N GLY A 250 -14.55 -11.71 21.87
CA GLY A 250 -14.13 -13.02 21.39
C GLY A 250 -14.46 -13.29 19.91
N GLY A 251 -14.82 -12.24 19.15
CA GLY A 251 -15.25 -12.35 17.76
C GLY A 251 -14.10 -12.44 16.76
N LYS A 252 -14.41 -12.92 15.54
CA LYS A 252 -13.47 -13.02 14.41
C LYS A 252 -13.77 -12.10 13.23
N ALA A 253 -14.82 -11.27 13.34
CA ALA A 253 -15.23 -10.27 12.35
C ALA A 253 -14.28 -9.04 12.35
N LEU A 254 -12.99 -9.32 12.19
CA LEU A 254 -11.89 -8.37 12.24
C LEU A 254 -11.67 -7.77 10.86
N ARG A 255 -11.51 -6.45 10.79
CA ARG A 255 -11.15 -5.75 9.56
C ARG A 255 -9.63 -5.82 9.36
N PRO A 256 -9.13 -6.16 8.17
CA PRO A 256 -7.69 -6.12 7.93
C PRO A 256 -7.20 -4.66 7.84
N TYR A 257 -5.94 -4.43 8.19
CA TYR A 257 -5.34 -3.09 8.13
C TYR A 257 -4.81 -2.77 6.73
N GLU A 258 -4.66 -3.80 5.90
CA GLU A 258 -4.02 -3.75 4.60
C GLU A 258 -4.89 -3.11 3.52
N ILE A 259 -6.18 -2.91 3.81
CA ILE A 259 -7.20 -2.31 2.92
C ILE A 259 -7.31 -0.78 3.12
N LEU A 260 -6.59 -0.22 4.11
CA LEU A 260 -6.61 1.19 4.48
C LEU A 260 -5.51 2.02 3.78
#